data_AF-A0A9E1UWT4-F1
#
_entry.id   AF-A0A9E1UWT4-F1
#
_cell.length_a   1.000
_cell.length_b   1.000
_cell.length_c   1.000
_cell.angle_alpha   90.00
_cell.angle_beta   90.00
_cell.angle_gamma   90.00
#
_symmetry.space_group_name_H-M   'P 1'
#
loop_
_entity.id
_entity.type
_entity.pdbx_description
1 polymer ?
#
loop_
_entity_poly.entity_id
_entity_poly.type
_entity_poly.pdbx_seq_one_letter_code
_entity_poly.pdbx_strand_id
1 'polypeptide(L)'
;MLPRYSLALMLSVMLFPFAGRCAGADDARAVLAVSGVRGGLVVHLGCGDGELTMALRAGEQYLVHGLDADATDVAKARERVRAAKLYGPVSVAELAGERLPYAGNLVNLLVVSEAGKVAEAEMMRVLAPRGVLCRRDGKGWTKTVKPWPAEIDEWGHYLHGADNNAVAQDKKADIPRSIQWVAGPRWGRSHEELASMSAAATAGGRMYTIEDEAPMASIRYRSQWALVARDAFNGVFLWKRPIPVWTDHLRHFRSGPVHLPRRLVAAGDTLYVTRGLAGPVMALDGATGKTVLEYANTKRTEEILFLDGVLYLVLGTSEADRRGGGLHGRDEPKPASFRRIAAFDAKTGKVRWTEDVTSDGILPLSLAVKGSRLYYQSRTAMVCREARSGKEVWRTPRQTAAKRMGFSSPTLVATDSVVLCADRTVGKG
;
A
#
# COMPACT_ATOMS: atom_id res chain seq x y z
N MET A 1 -40.24 -10.44 -63.66
CA MET A 1 -41.35 -11.14 -62.98
C MET A 1 -40.93 -11.36 -61.53
N LEU A 2 -41.55 -10.61 -60.61
CA LEU A 2 -41.58 -10.71 -59.14
C LEU A 2 -40.28 -10.48 -58.31
N PRO A 3 -40.38 -9.89 -57.09
CA PRO A 3 -39.34 -9.04 -56.51
C PRO A 3 -38.67 -9.61 -55.24
N ARG A 4 -37.55 -8.95 -54.88
CA ARG A 4 -36.71 -9.13 -53.69
C ARG A 4 -37.49 -8.89 -52.38
N TYR A 5 -37.30 -9.76 -51.38
CA TYR A 5 -37.62 -9.46 -49.98
C TYR A 5 -36.34 -9.41 -49.15
N SER A 6 -35.98 -8.20 -48.71
CA SER A 6 -35.03 -7.95 -47.62
C SER A 6 -35.84 -7.72 -46.35
N LEU A 7 -35.73 -8.62 -45.38
CA LEU A 7 -36.38 -8.50 -44.08
C LEU A 7 -35.56 -7.54 -43.20
N ALA A 8 -36.01 -6.29 -43.07
CA ALA A 8 -35.44 -5.34 -42.13
C ALA A 8 -36.12 -5.52 -40.76
N LEU A 9 -35.38 -6.04 -39.78
CA LEU A 9 -35.82 -6.14 -38.39
C LEU A 9 -35.67 -4.76 -37.72
N MET A 10 -36.76 -4.00 -37.63
CA MET A 10 -36.82 -2.76 -36.84
C MET A 10 -36.89 -3.13 -35.35
N LEU A 11 -35.77 -3.02 -34.63
CA LEU A 11 -35.76 -3.03 -33.17
C LEU A 11 -36.20 -1.64 -32.66
N SER A 12 -37.44 -1.54 -32.19
CA SER A 12 -37.93 -0.36 -31.47
C SER A 12 -37.35 -0.33 -30.06
N VAL A 13 -36.32 0.49 -29.85
CA VAL A 13 -35.83 0.81 -28.51
C VAL A 13 -36.80 1.81 -27.87
N MET A 14 -37.71 1.30 -27.03
CA MET A 14 -38.46 2.14 -26.09
C MET A 14 -37.48 2.71 -25.06
N LEU A 15 -37.08 3.96 -25.27
CA LEU A 15 -36.42 4.79 -24.25
C LEU A 15 -37.46 5.16 -23.18
N PHE A 16 -37.47 4.43 -22.08
CA PHE A 16 -38.09 4.91 -20.83
C PHE A 16 -37.21 6.03 -20.25
N PRO A 17 -37.77 7.23 -19.97
CA PRO A 17 -37.03 8.26 -19.27
C PRO A 17 -36.96 7.89 -17.78
N PHE A 18 -35.84 7.30 -17.35
CA PHE A 18 -35.49 7.23 -15.93
C PHE A 18 -35.01 8.62 -15.48
N ALA A 19 -35.95 9.49 -15.13
CA ALA A 19 -35.66 10.80 -14.57
C ALA A 19 -36.25 10.90 -13.15
N GLY A 20 -35.66 10.16 -12.21
CA GLY A 20 -35.72 10.45 -10.79
C GLY A 20 -34.30 10.72 -10.31
N ARG A 21 -33.87 11.99 -10.30
CA ARG A 21 -32.62 12.37 -9.63
C ARG A 21 -32.84 12.23 -8.13
N CYS A 22 -32.18 11.26 -7.51
CA CYS A 22 -32.21 11.06 -6.06
C CYS A 22 -31.34 12.16 -5.43
N ALA A 23 -31.94 13.09 -4.68
CA ALA A 23 -31.25 14.25 -4.13
C ALA A 23 -30.03 13.85 -3.26
N GLY A 24 -30.12 12.74 -2.50
CA GLY A 24 -29.00 12.23 -1.72
C GLY A 24 -27.82 11.72 -2.55
N ALA A 25 -28.05 11.25 -3.78
CA ALA A 25 -26.98 10.80 -4.68
C ALA A 25 -26.19 11.98 -5.28
N ASP A 26 -26.88 13.07 -5.59
CA ASP A 26 -26.24 14.31 -6.06
C ASP A 26 -25.45 14.97 -4.92
N ASP A 27 -26.01 15.02 -3.71
CA ASP A 27 -25.30 15.51 -2.52
C ASP A 27 -24.07 14.66 -2.18
N ALA A 28 -24.16 13.32 -2.21
CA ALA A 28 -23.01 12.45 -1.97
C ALA A 28 -21.89 12.68 -2.98
N ARG A 29 -22.22 12.83 -4.27
CA ARG A 29 -21.24 13.13 -5.31
C ARG A 29 -20.56 14.48 -5.07
N ALA A 30 -21.33 15.50 -4.67
CA ALA A 30 -20.80 16.80 -4.32
C ALA A 30 -19.85 16.73 -3.11
N VAL A 31 -20.25 16.05 -2.03
CA VAL A 31 -19.42 15.85 -0.82
C VAL A 31 -18.11 15.14 -1.16
N LEU A 32 -18.16 14.03 -1.91
CA LEU A 32 -16.96 13.28 -2.28
C LEU A 32 -16.05 14.09 -3.22
N ALA A 33 -16.61 14.87 -4.14
CA ALA A 33 -15.85 15.76 -5.01
C ALA A 33 -15.16 16.88 -4.23
N VAL A 34 -15.88 17.56 -3.33
CA VAL A 34 -15.35 18.65 -2.50
C VAL A 34 -14.28 18.13 -1.54
N SER A 35 -14.56 17.04 -0.83
CA SER A 35 -13.64 16.45 0.15
C SER A 35 -12.37 15.93 -0.51
N GLY A 36 -12.49 15.28 -1.67
CA GLY A 36 -11.39 14.57 -2.33
C GLY A 36 -11.03 13.25 -1.65
N VAL A 37 -11.79 12.81 -0.65
CA VAL A 37 -11.58 11.53 0.04
C VAL A 37 -11.95 10.40 -0.90
N ARG A 38 -11.05 9.42 -1.05
CA ARG A 38 -11.18 8.32 -2.02
C ARG A 38 -11.50 6.95 -1.42
N GLY A 39 -11.70 6.88 -0.11
CA GLY A 39 -12.00 5.66 0.65
C GLY A 39 -11.75 5.87 2.15
N GLY A 40 -11.91 4.81 2.93
CA GLY A 40 -11.75 4.81 4.37
C GLY A 40 -13.07 4.91 5.13
N LEU A 41 -13.01 5.28 6.41
CA LEU A 41 -14.19 5.44 7.26
C LEU A 41 -14.86 6.80 7.03
N VAL A 42 -16.11 6.77 6.59
CA VAL A 42 -16.99 7.92 6.43
C VAL A 42 -18.02 7.92 7.55
N VAL A 43 -18.18 9.05 8.22
CA VAL A 43 -19.21 9.25 9.25
C VAL A 43 -20.14 10.35 8.78
N HIS A 44 -21.45 10.12 8.89
CA HIS A 44 -22.48 11.11 8.58
C HIS A 44 -23.24 11.48 9.85
N LEU A 45 -23.07 12.70 10.34
CA LEU A 45 -23.71 13.24 11.54
C LEU A 45 -24.98 14.03 11.17
N GLY A 46 -26.08 13.73 11.86
CA GLY A 46 -27.42 14.21 11.50
C GLY A 46 -27.90 13.48 10.24
N CYS A 47 -27.93 12.15 10.30
CA CYS A 47 -28.06 11.34 9.10
C CYS A 47 -29.49 11.23 8.54
N GLY A 48 -30.50 11.66 9.30
CA GLY A 48 -31.91 11.65 8.93
C GLY A 48 -32.38 10.26 8.51
N ASP A 49 -33.14 10.19 7.41
CA ASP A 49 -33.67 8.96 6.84
C ASP A 49 -32.62 8.04 6.18
N GLY A 50 -31.35 8.44 6.18
CA GLY A 50 -30.23 7.66 5.68
C GLY A 50 -30.02 7.71 4.16
N GLU A 51 -30.76 8.50 3.38
CA GLU A 51 -30.60 8.56 1.92
C GLU A 51 -29.16 8.98 1.52
N LEU A 52 -28.68 10.10 2.07
CA LEU A 52 -27.30 10.56 1.85
C LEU A 52 -26.28 9.56 2.43
N THR A 53 -26.54 8.99 3.61
CA THR A 53 -25.64 8.02 4.27
C THR A 53 -25.36 6.81 3.37
N MET A 54 -26.39 6.25 2.74
CA MET A 54 -26.20 5.16 1.79
C MET A 54 -25.45 5.61 0.55
N ALA A 55 -25.77 6.79 0.01
CA ALA A 55 -25.14 7.30 -1.20
C ALA A 55 -23.64 7.62 -1.02
N LEU A 56 -23.19 7.92 0.21
CA LEU A 56 -21.77 8.08 0.55
C LEU A 56 -20.96 6.78 0.37
N ARG A 57 -21.62 5.60 0.30
CA ARG A 57 -21.01 4.31 -0.07
C ARG A 57 -20.80 4.25 -1.59
N ALA A 58 -19.94 5.09 -2.12
CA ALA A 58 -19.71 5.20 -3.58
C ALA A 58 -18.94 4.02 -4.21
N GLY A 59 -18.43 3.09 -3.40
CA GLY A 59 -17.66 1.94 -3.85
C GLY A 59 -17.17 1.10 -2.67
N GLU A 60 -16.52 -0.04 -2.93
CA GLU A 60 -16.12 -1.01 -1.90
C GLU A 60 -15.16 -0.49 -0.83
N GLN A 61 -14.51 0.64 -1.10
CA GLN A 61 -13.51 1.27 -0.27
C GLN A 61 -14.02 2.21 0.83
N TYR A 62 -15.33 2.49 0.88
CA TYR A 62 -15.93 3.42 1.86
C TYR A 62 -16.73 2.70 2.96
N LEU A 63 -16.23 2.58 4.18
CA LEU A 63 -17.06 2.10 5.29
C LEU A 63 -17.88 3.29 5.83
N VAL A 64 -19.21 3.19 5.87
CA VAL A 64 -20.07 4.34 6.24
C VAL A 64 -20.84 4.09 7.53
N HIS A 65 -20.81 5.07 8.43
CA HIS A 65 -21.58 5.07 9.66
C HIS A 65 -22.41 6.36 9.80
N GLY A 66 -23.74 6.24 9.76
CA GLY A 66 -24.66 7.33 10.07
C GLY A 66 -24.91 7.44 11.57
N LEU A 67 -24.93 8.67 12.09
CA LEU A 67 -25.26 8.99 13.47
C LEU A 67 -26.39 10.02 13.49
N ASP A 68 -27.45 9.73 14.24
CA ASP A 68 -28.56 10.66 14.42
C ASP A 68 -29.04 10.66 15.88
N ALA A 69 -29.58 11.79 16.35
CA ALA A 69 -30.14 11.91 17.69
C ALA A 69 -31.61 11.46 17.75
N ASP A 70 -32.34 11.47 16.63
CA ASP A 70 -33.75 11.04 16.59
C ASP A 70 -33.85 9.53 16.31
N ALA A 71 -34.35 8.79 17.30
CA ALA A 71 -34.55 7.35 17.21
C ALA A 71 -35.49 6.93 16.06
N THR A 72 -36.42 7.78 15.67
CA THR A 72 -37.35 7.57 14.54
C THR A 72 -36.61 7.59 13.22
N ASP A 73 -35.71 8.56 13.03
CA ASP A 73 -34.91 8.67 11.82
C ASP A 73 -33.85 7.57 11.75
N VAL A 74 -33.23 7.20 12.89
CA VAL A 74 -32.39 6.00 12.99
C VAL A 74 -33.14 4.74 12.55
N ALA A 75 -34.39 4.56 12.99
CA ALA A 75 -35.21 3.40 12.60
C ALA A 75 -35.47 3.38 11.08
N LYS A 76 -35.93 4.50 10.51
CA LYS A 76 -36.15 4.63 9.05
C LYS A 76 -34.88 4.38 8.25
N ALA A 77 -33.76 4.97 8.67
CA ALA A 77 -32.47 4.81 8.00
C ALA A 77 -31.99 3.35 8.03
N ARG A 78 -32.17 2.64 9.15
CA ARG A 78 -31.86 1.21 9.25
C ARG A 78 -32.73 0.36 8.33
N GLU A 79 -34.03 0.63 8.26
CA GLU A 79 -34.93 -0.05 7.32
C GLU A 79 -34.51 0.18 5.87
N ARG A 80 -34.19 1.41 5.52
CA ARG A 80 -33.73 1.80 4.17
C ARG A 80 -32.41 1.10 3.80
N VAL A 81 -31.43 1.09 4.70
CA VAL A 81 -30.14 0.40 4.54
C VAL A 81 -30.33 -1.11 4.34
N ARG A 82 -31.25 -1.74 5.09
CA ARG A 82 -31.59 -3.16 4.94
C ARG A 82 -32.29 -3.45 3.61
N ALA A 83 -33.26 -2.62 3.23
CA ALA A 83 -33.95 -2.75 1.95
C ALA A 83 -32.99 -2.62 0.76
N ALA A 84 -31.98 -1.74 0.87
CA ALA A 84 -30.92 -1.58 -0.12
C ALA A 84 -29.84 -2.69 -0.08
N LYS A 85 -29.90 -3.63 0.88
CA LYS A 85 -28.89 -4.70 1.11
C LYS A 85 -27.48 -4.16 1.36
N LEU A 86 -27.38 -3.00 2.01
CA LEU A 86 -26.12 -2.33 2.34
C LEU A 86 -25.71 -2.49 3.81
N TYR A 87 -26.49 -3.20 4.62
CA TYR A 87 -26.19 -3.42 6.04
C TYR A 87 -24.85 -4.14 6.22
N GLY A 88 -24.00 -3.59 7.10
CA GLY A 88 -22.63 -4.03 7.34
C GLY A 88 -21.63 -2.96 6.87
N PRO A 89 -21.43 -2.78 5.54
CA PRO A 89 -20.64 -1.65 5.01
C PRO A 89 -21.29 -0.28 5.24
N VAL A 90 -22.61 -0.23 5.41
CA VAL A 90 -23.35 0.94 5.89
C VAL A 90 -24.07 0.55 7.17
N SER A 91 -23.90 1.35 8.21
CA SER A 91 -24.56 1.16 9.50
C SER A 91 -25.06 2.50 10.03
N VAL A 92 -26.10 2.46 10.88
CA VAL A 92 -26.68 3.66 11.49
C VAL A 92 -26.90 3.40 12.98
N ALA A 93 -26.49 4.36 13.82
CA ALA A 93 -26.65 4.32 15.25
C ALA A 93 -27.20 5.63 15.81
N GLU A 94 -27.84 5.53 16.96
CA GLU A 94 -28.29 6.69 17.71
C GLU A 94 -27.11 7.36 18.43
N LEU A 95 -27.10 8.69 18.46
CA LEU A 95 -26.13 9.51 19.18
C LEU A 95 -26.86 10.44 20.16
N ALA A 96 -26.89 10.04 21.44
CA ALA A 96 -27.58 10.79 22.48
C ALA A 96 -26.76 11.94 23.11
N GLY A 97 -25.46 12.05 22.80
CA GLY A 97 -24.51 12.91 23.53
C GLY A 97 -23.59 13.77 22.66
N GLU A 98 -22.65 14.45 23.32
CA GLU A 98 -21.72 15.40 22.68
C GLU A 98 -20.47 14.72 22.09
N ARG A 99 -20.23 13.46 22.46
CA ARG A 99 -19.00 12.72 22.13
C ARG A 99 -19.27 11.65 21.09
N LEU A 100 -18.48 11.68 20.01
CA LEU A 100 -18.55 10.70 18.95
C LEU A 100 -17.94 9.36 19.41
N PRO A 101 -18.53 8.21 19.05
CA PRO A 101 -18.14 6.88 19.53
C PRO A 101 -16.88 6.33 18.85
N TYR A 102 -15.89 7.19 18.58
CA TYR A 102 -14.65 6.84 17.90
C TYR A 102 -13.42 7.24 18.70
N ALA A 103 -12.37 6.42 18.60
CA ALA A 103 -11.03 6.84 18.99
C ALA A 103 -10.60 8.09 18.21
N GLY A 104 -9.58 8.80 18.71
CA GLY A 104 -8.98 9.88 17.93
C GLY A 104 -8.33 9.33 16.66
N ASN A 105 -8.27 10.13 15.61
CA ASN A 105 -7.55 9.79 14.37
C ASN A 105 -8.10 8.57 13.62
N LEU A 106 -9.42 8.38 13.55
CA LEU A 106 -10.04 7.20 12.92
C LEU A 106 -10.83 7.52 11.64
N VAL A 107 -11.46 8.69 11.55
CA VAL A 107 -12.44 9.02 10.50
C VAL A 107 -11.78 9.75 9.34
N ASN A 108 -11.93 9.27 8.10
CA ASN A 108 -11.38 9.91 6.91
C ASN A 108 -12.25 11.06 6.40
N LEU A 109 -13.57 10.91 6.50
CA LEU A 109 -14.54 11.92 6.10
C LEU A 109 -15.67 12.00 7.13
N LEU A 110 -15.83 13.16 7.77
CA LEU A 110 -16.97 13.45 8.63
C LEU A 110 -17.89 14.43 7.89
N VAL A 111 -19.04 13.94 7.45
CA VAL A 111 -20.10 14.73 6.82
C VAL A 111 -21.06 15.18 7.91
N VAL A 112 -21.35 16.47 7.99
CA VAL A 112 -22.24 17.03 9.00
C VAL A 112 -23.38 17.75 8.29
N SER A 113 -24.56 17.14 8.34
CA SER A 113 -25.82 17.76 7.94
C SER A 113 -26.40 18.55 9.11
N GLU A 114 -26.39 17.96 10.30
CA GLU A 114 -26.73 18.63 11.56
C GLU A 114 -25.71 18.28 12.64
N ALA A 115 -25.13 19.28 13.30
CA ALA A 115 -24.10 19.06 14.32
C ALA A 115 -24.66 18.57 15.67
N GLY A 116 -25.92 18.89 15.96
CA GLY A 116 -26.52 18.67 17.27
C GLY A 116 -25.68 19.29 18.39
N LYS A 117 -25.33 18.46 19.39
CA LYS A 117 -24.52 18.87 20.55
C LYS A 117 -23.01 18.63 20.38
N VAL A 118 -22.57 18.12 19.22
CA VAL A 118 -21.16 17.76 19.01
C VAL A 118 -20.35 19.01 18.68
N ALA A 119 -19.35 19.32 19.51
CA ALA A 119 -18.48 20.46 19.28
C ALA A 119 -17.48 20.20 18.13
N GLU A 120 -17.02 21.25 17.46
CA GLU A 120 -16.03 21.11 16.37
C GLU A 120 -14.71 20.49 16.83
N ALA A 121 -14.27 20.77 18.06
CA ALA A 121 -13.07 20.15 18.62
C ALA A 121 -13.19 18.61 18.67
N GLU A 122 -14.38 18.10 18.98
CA GLU A 122 -14.67 16.66 18.98
C GLU A 122 -14.68 16.09 17.55
N MET A 123 -15.26 16.82 16.60
CA MET A 123 -15.24 16.46 15.17
C MET A 123 -13.79 16.36 14.65
N MET A 124 -12.95 17.34 14.97
CA MET A 124 -11.53 17.35 14.57
C MET A 124 -10.71 16.28 15.31
N ARG A 125 -11.09 15.90 16.53
CA ARG A 125 -10.44 14.82 17.29
C ARG A 125 -10.55 13.49 16.55
N VAL A 126 -11.75 13.13 16.10
CA VAL A 126 -11.99 11.83 15.46
C VAL A 126 -11.42 11.71 14.06
N LEU A 127 -11.23 12.83 13.34
CA LEU A 127 -10.64 12.79 12.01
C LEU A 127 -9.23 12.20 12.05
N ALA A 128 -8.93 11.27 11.14
CA ALA A 128 -7.57 10.83 10.83
C ALA A 128 -6.73 12.03 10.33
N PRO A 129 -5.39 12.00 10.45
CA PRO A 129 -4.52 12.93 9.74
C PRO A 129 -4.90 13.04 8.25
N ARG A 130 -5.00 14.27 7.73
CA ARG A 130 -5.54 14.61 6.39
C ARG A 130 -7.02 14.26 6.18
N GLY A 131 -7.71 13.76 7.20
CA GLY A 131 -9.15 13.56 7.21
C GLY A 131 -9.90 14.89 7.05
N VAL A 132 -11.12 14.80 6.53
CA VAL A 132 -11.90 15.96 6.10
C VAL A 132 -13.20 16.06 6.87
N LEU A 133 -13.47 17.23 7.44
CA LEU A 133 -14.79 17.63 7.91
C LEU A 133 -15.50 18.35 6.77
N CYS A 134 -16.61 17.81 6.29
CA CYS A 134 -17.49 18.44 5.32
C CYS A 134 -18.78 18.90 5.99
N ARG A 135 -19.09 20.19 5.88
CA ARG A 135 -20.32 20.79 6.41
C ARG A 135 -21.13 21.41 5.29
N ARG A 136 -22.44 21.31 5.41
CA ARG A 136 -23.35 22.08 4.57
C ARG A 136 -23.32 23.53 5.05
N ASP A 137 -23.04 24.46 4.15
CA ASP A 137 -23.30 25.88 4.33
C ASP A 137 -24.47 26.29 3.41
N GLY A 138 -25.03 27.49 3.61
CA GLY A 138 -26.16 27.98 2.79
C GLY A 138 -25.86 28.11 1.28
N LYS A 139 -24.65 27.80 0.82
CA LYS A 139 -24.21 27.87 -0.59
C LYS A 139 -23.71 26.52 -1.13
N GLY A 140 -23.66 25.45 -0.33
CA GLY A 140 -23.17 24.14 -0.74
C GLY A 140 -22.42 23.40 0.38
N TRP A 141 -21.37 22.67 0.00
CA TRP A 141 -20.53 21.92 0.94
C TRP A 141 -19.16 22.61 1.09
N THR A 142 -18.76 22.89 2.33
CA THR A 142 -17.42 23.39 2.67
C THR A 142 -16.59 22.30 3.31
N LYS A 143 -15.26 22.42 3.25
CA LYS A 143 -14.35 21.47 3.89
C LYS A 143 -13.34 22.13 4.82
N THR A 144 -13.03 21.42 5.89
CA THR A 144 -11.89 21.68 6.77
C THR A 144 -11.06 20.40 6.83
N VAL A 145 -9.73 20.52 6.71
CA VAL A 145 -8.82 19.37 6.67
C VAL A 145 -7.99 19.33 7.95
N LYS A 146 -7.93 18.18 8.60
CA LYS A 146 -7.01 17.97 9.72
C LYS A 146 -5.57 17.89 9.22
N PRO A 147 -4.64 18.69 9.74
CA PRO A 147 -3.24 18.63 9.31
C PRO A 147 -2.60 17.28 9.67
N TRP A 148 -1.53 16.94 8.95
CA TRP A 148 -0.65 15.85 9.35
C TRP A 148 0.21 16.29 10.55
N PRO A 149 0.25 15.54 11.66
CA PRO A 149 1.10 15.88 12.81
C PRO A 149 2.59 15.79 12.46
N ALA A 150 3.40 16.76 12.88
CA ALA A 150 4.84 16.78 12.60
C ALA A 150 5.62 15.67 13.35
N GLU A 151 4.98 15.08 14.35
CA GLU A 151 5.55 14.04 15.22
C GLU A 151 5.34 12.63 14.68
N ILE A 152 4.49 12.45 13.65
CA ILE A 152 4.22 11.13 13.04
C ILE A 152 5.08 10.96 11.80
N ASP A 153 5.95 9.96 11.83
CA ASP A 153 6.85 9.62 10.75
C ASP A 153 6.19 8.70 9.69
N GLU A 154 6.85 8.52 8.54
CA GLU A 154 6.48 7.54 7.53
C GLU A 154 7.43 6.32 7.56
N TRP A 155 6.98 5.19 6.99
CA TRP A 155 7.79 3.96 6.88
C TRP A 155 7.64 3.40 5.47
N GLY A 156 8.22 4.12 4.51
CA GLY A 156 8.03 3.90 3.07
C GLY A 156 8.80 2.68 2.53
N HIS A 157 9.84 2.21 3.22
CA HIS A 157 10.69 1.10 2.81
C HIS A 157 10.69 -0.02 3.84
N TYR A 158 11.19 -1.20 3.47
CA TYR A 158 11.32 -2.34 4.39
C TYR A 158 12.05 -1.98 5.70
N LEU A 159 13.15 -1.23 5.60
CA LEU A 159 13.93 -0.76 6.75
C LEU A 159 13.77 0.75 6.92
N HIS A 160 12.52 1.21 7.01
CA HIS A 160 12.08 2.60 7.15
C HIS A 160 12.35 3.46 5.91
N GLY A 161 13.62 3.73 5.60
CA GLY A 161 14.06 4.57 4.50
C GLY A 161 15.03 3.88 3.53
N ALA A 162 15.53 4.65 2.57
CA ALA A 162 16.52 4.18 1.59
C ALA A 162 17.92 3.93 2.19
N ASP A 163 18.17 4.41 3.41
CA ASP A 163 19.47 4.31 4.09
C ASP A 163 19.64 3.02 4.92
N ASN A 164 18.61 2.16 4.91
CA ASN A 164 18.51 0.91 5.66
C ASN A 164 18.51 1.06 7.19
N ASN A 165 18.28 2.27 7.70
CA ASN A 165 18.19 2.48 9.14
C ASN A 165 16.76 2.20 9.62
N ALA A 166 16.53 1.03 10.23
CA ALA A 166 15.22 0.59 10.68
C ALA A 166 14.74 1.28 11.98
N VAL A 167 14.80 2.61 12.02
CA VAL A 167 14.41 3.45 13.15
C VAL A 167 13.59 4.61 12.64
N ALA A 168 12.33 4.69 13.09
CA ALA A 168 11.47 5.85 12.82
C ALA A 168 11.92 7.06 13.65
N GLN A 169 11.67 8.25 13.11
CA GLN A 169 11.78 9.55 13.78
C GLN A 169 10.47 9.94 14.51
N ASP A 170 9.56 8.98 14.68
CA ASP A 170 8.26 9.18 15.31
C ASP A 170 8.43 9.60 16.78
N LYS A 171 7.74 10.68 17.17
CA LYS A 171 7.72 11.21 18.54
C LYS A 171 6.33 11.10 19.18
N LYS A 172 5.38 10.51 18.47
CA LYS A 172 3.99 10.34 18.90
C LYS A 172 3.75 8.99 19.56
N ALA A 173 4.42 7.95 19.08
CA ALA A 173 4.37 6.61 19.66
C ALA A 173 4.92 6.64 21.10
N ASP A 174 4.12 6.11 22.02
CA ASP A 174 4.44 5.93 23.44
C ASP A 174 4.03 4.50 23.83
N ILE A 175 4.07 4.15 25.12
CA ILE A 175 3.62 2.86 25.66
C ILE A 175 2.22 2.52 25.12
N PRO A 176 2.05 1.42 24.35
CA PRO A 176 0.75 1.04 23.80
C PRO A 176 -0.27 0.76 24.92
N ARG A 177 -1.39 1.48 24.93
CA ARG A 177 -2.46 1.33 25.94
C ARG A 177 -3.73 0.65 25.43
N SER A 178 -3.93 0.64 24.11
CA SER A 178 -5.13 0.11 23.47
C SER A 178 -4.86 -0.23 22.01
N ILE A 179 -5.64 -1.14 21.47
CA ILE A 179 -5.67 -1.42 20.03
C ILE A 179 -6.51 -0.34 19.34
N GLN A 180 -5.96 0.35 18.34
CA GLN A 180 -6.71 1.34 17.56
C GLN A 180 -7.65 0.69 16.55
N TRP A 181 -7.17 -0.33 15.82
CA TRP A 181 -7.96 -1.10 14.87
C TRP A 181 -7.34 -2.48 14.64
N VAL A 182 -8.16 -3.42 14.13
CA VAL A 182 -7.73 -4.74 13.65
C VAL A 182 -8.42 -5.02 12.32
N ALA A 183 -7.62 -5.18 11.26
CA ALA A 183 -8.11 -5.51 9.93
C ALA A 183 -7.84 -6.98 9.58
N GLY A 184 -8.53 -7.50 8.56
CA GLY A 184 -8.24 -8.81 7.98
C GLY A 184 -7.07 -8.75 6.99
N PRO A 185 -6.54 -9.91 6.54
CA PRO A 185 -6.91 -11.25 7.01
C PRO A 185 -6.45 -11.47 8.46
N ARG A 186 -7.31 -12.10 9.27
CA ARG A 186 -6.99 -12.40 10.69
C ARG A 186 -6.30 -13.76 10.84
N TRP A 187 -5.66 -14.22 9.77
CA TRP A 187 -5.05 -15.53 9.67
C TRP A 187 -3.82 -15.52 8.78
N GLY A 188 -2.93 -16.48 9.03
CA GLY A 188 -1.90 -16.92 8.10
C GLY A 188 -2.13 -18.40 7.74
N ARG A 189 -1.54 -18.86 6.63
CA ARG A 189 -1.70 -20.23 6.14
C ARG A 189 -0.78 -21.22 6.85
N SER A 190 0.39 -20.77 7.30
CA SER A 190 1.35 -21.57 8.05
C SER A 190 2.40 -20.72 8.76
N HIS A 191 3.04 -21.30 9.77
CA HIS A 191 4.25 -20.77 10.41
C HIS A 191 5.53 -21.51 9.96
N GLU A 192 5.40 -22.67 9.31
CA GLU A 192 6.52 -23.54 8.87
C GLU A 192 6.89 -23.36 7.39
N GLU A 193 6.01 -22.72 6.62
CA GLU A 193 6.26 -22.32 5.24
C GLU A 193 6.24 -20.79 5.10
N LEU A 194 6.25 -20.29 3.86
CA LEU A 194 6.37 -18.88 3.58
C LEU A 194 5.24 -18.09 4.22
N ALA A 195 5.61 -17.01 4.91
CA ALA A 195 4.68 -16.14 5.61
C ALA A 195 3.61 -15.59 4.65
N SER A 196 2.35 -15.66 5.08
CA SER A 196 1.20 -15.14 4.30
C SER A 196 1.20 -13.62 4.16
N MET A 197 2.06 -12.90 4.87
CA MET A 197 2.40 -11.50 4.58
C MET A 197 3.88 -11.43 4.23
N SER A 198 4.20 -11.02 3.00
CA SER A 198 5.55 -11.03 2.46
C SER A 198 6.25 -9.68 2.50
N ALA A 199 5.51 -8.57 2.49
CA ALA A 199 6.04 -7.22 2.48
C ALA A 199 5.00 -6.25 3.06
N ALA A 200 5.47 -5.17 3.69
CA ALA A 200 4.65 -4.07 4.17
C ALA A 200 5.38 -2.73 3.98
N ALA A 201 4.64 -1.68 3.65
CA ALA A 201 5.12 -0.30 3.60
C ALA A 201 3.95 0.66 3.88
N THR A 202 4.21 1.83 4.46
CA THR A 202 3.20 2.85 4.72
C THR A 202 3.68 4.24 4.34
N ALA A 203 2.82 4.97 3.63
CA ALA A 203 3.02 6.39 3.30
C ALA A 203 1.68 7.04 2.97
N GLY A 204 1.57 8.35 3.20
CA GLY A 204 0.38 9.14 2.86
C GLY A 204 -0.90 8.63 3.54
N GLY A 205 -0.79 8.08 4.76
CA GLY A 205 -1.93 7.55 5.52
C GLY A 205 -2.46 6.20 5.05
N ARG A 206 -1.71 5.45 4.24
CA ARG A 206 -2.11 4.15 3.71
C ARG A 206 -1.07 3.08 3.99
N MET A 207 -1.56 1.89 4.34
CA MET A 207 -0.78 0.68 4.56
C MET A 207 -0.88 -0.22 3.32
N TYR A 208 0.26 -0.61 2.78
CA TYR A 208 0.38 -1.49 1.62
C TYR A 208 1.03 -2.79 2.02
N THR A 209 0.45 -3.91 1.61
CA THR A 209 0.96 -5.24 1.95
C THR A 209 0.90 -6.17 0.76
N ILE A 210 1.81 -7.14 0.72
CA ILE A 210 1.71 -8.29 -0.20
C ILE A 210 1.32 -9.51 0.62
N GLU A 211 0.12 -10.03 0.35
CA GLU A 211 -0.55 -11.03 1.18
C GLU A 211 -0.95 -12.26 0.35
N ASP A 212 -0.87 -13.46 0.93
CA ASP A 212 -1.47 -14.69 0.40
C ASP A 212 -2.82 -14.91 1.08
N GLU A 213 -3.91 -14.65 0.34
CA GLU A 213 -5.28 -14.75 0.84
C GLU A 213 -5.90 -16.16 0.62
N ALA A 214 -5.11 -17.15 0.19
CA ALA A 214 -5.65 -18.50 -0.03
C ALA A 214 -6.20 -19.13 1.27
N PRO A 215 -7.20 -20.03 1.18
CA PRO A 215 -7.84 -20.63 2.35
C PRO A 215 -6.85 -21.36 3.29
N MET A 216 -7.06 -21.24 4.59
CA MET A 216 -6.28 -21.93 5.62
C MET A 216 -6.48 -23.45 5.67
N ALA A 217 -7.53 -23.97 5.04
CA ALA A 217 -7.89 -25.39 5.15
C ALA A 217 -6.78 -26.34 4.68
N SER A 218 -5.89 -25.90 3.79
CA SER A 218 -4.66 -26.62 3.47
C SER A 218 -3.59 -25.70 2.91
N ILE A 219 -2.36 -25.84 3.42
CA ILE A 219 -1.18 -25.20 2.81
C ILE A 219 -0.93 -25.70 1.37
N ARG A 220 -1.50 -26.84 0.97
CA ARG A 220 -1.33 -27.39 -0.38
C ARG A 220 -2.13 -26.66 -1.47
N TYR A 221 -3.12 -25.84 -1.09
CA TYR A 221 -3.82 -25.01 -2.06
C TYR A 221 -2.88 -23.99 -2.68
N ARG A 222 -3.12 -23.66 -3.96
CA ARG A 222 -2.33 -22.62 -4.63
C ARG A 222 -2.54 -21.29 -3.90
N SER A 223 -1.42 -20.62 -3.63
CA SER A 223 -1.40 -19.27 -3.07
C SER A 223 -2.19 -18.30 -3.94
N GLN A 224 -2.87 -17.36 -3.29
CA GLN A 224 -3.61 -16.27 -3.91
C GLN A 224 -2.97 -14.94 -3.50
N TRP A 225 -1.80 -14.68 -4.06
CA TRP A 225 -1.04 -13.47 -3.75
C TRP A 225 -1.76 -12.21 -4.26
N ALA A 226 -1.83 -11.20 -3.40
CA ALA A 226 -2.40 -9.90 -3.74
C ALA A 226 -1.55 -8.78 -3.13
N LEU A 227 -1.44 -7.67 -3.86
CA LEU A 227 -1.08 -6.38 -3.31
C LEU A 227 -2.35 -5.73 -2.76
N VAL A 228 -2.38 -5.42 -1.48
CA VAL A 228 -3.55 -4.88 -0.78
C VAL A 228 -3.21 -3.51 -0.20
N ALA A 229 -4.14 -2.56 -0.32
CA ALA A 229 -4.07 -1.27 0.33
C ALA A 229 -5.20 -1.12 1.35
N ARG A 230 -4.85 -0.61 2.52
CA ARG A 230 -5.78 -0.25 3.60
C ARG A 230 -5.47 1.16 4.07
N ASP A 231 -6.46 1.81 4.65
CA ASP A 231 -6.21 3.03 5.41
C ASP A 231 -5.39 2.71 6.67
N ALA A 232 -4.32 3.46 6.92
CA ALA A 232 -3.40 3.17 8.02
C ALA A 232 -3.95 3.55 9.40
N PHE A 233 -5.00 4.37 9.45
CA PHE A 233 -5.57 4.92 10.68
C PHE A 233 -6.79 4.16 11.19
N ASN A 234 -7.46 3.38 10.33
CA ASN A 234 -8.62 2.58 10.71
C ASN A 234 -8.66 1.17 10.10
N GLY A 235 -7.71 0.81 9.23
CA GLY A 235 -7.63 -0.52 8.63
C GLY A 235 -8.69 -0.83 7.57
N VAL A 236 -9.51 0.15 7.16
CA VAL A 236 -10.52 -0.04 6.12
C VAL A 236 -9.86 -0.40 4.80
N PHE A 237 -10.39 -1.44 4.15
CA PHE A 237 -9.95 -1.87 2.82
C PHE A 237 -10.13 -0.75 1.79
N LEU A 238 -9.12 -0.51 0.96
CA LEU A 238 -9.17 0.48 -0.11
C LEU A 238 -9.21 -0.16 -1.49
N TRP A 239 -8.23 -1.00 -1.80
CA TRP A 239 -8.17 -1.69 -3.08
C TRP A 239 -7.24 -2.89 -3.00
N LYS A 240 -7.39 -3.81 -3.96
CA LYS A 240 -6.47 -4.95 -4.13
C LYS A 240 -6.12 -5.19 -5.58
N ARG A 241 -4.92 -5.74 -5.81
CA ARG A 241 -4.46 -6.21 -7.12
C ARG A 241 -3.86 -7.60 -6.99
N PRO A 242 -4.39 -8.60 -7.71
CA PRO A 242 -3.77 -9.92 -7.77
C PRO A 242 -2.32 -9.85 -8.25
N ILE A 243 -1.44 -10.67 -7.67
CA ILE A 243 -0.08 -10.92 -8.12
C ILE A 243 -0.04 -12.37 -8.60
N PRO A 244 -0.05 -12.63 -9.92
CA PRO A 244 -0.18 -13.99 -10.45
C PRO A 244 0.95 -14.93 -10.00
N VAL A 245 2.18 -14.41 -9.95
CA VAL A 245 3.37 -15.16 -9.55
C VAL A 245 4.19 -14.28 -8.61
N TRP A 246 4.11 -14.57 -7.32
CA TRP A 246 5.02 -14.02 -6.32
C TRP A 246 6.15 -15.03 -6.10
N THR A 247 6.14 -15.77 -5.00
CA THR A 247 7.06 -16.87 -4.70
C THR A 247 6.24 -18.09 -4.27
N ASP A 248 6.82 -19.28 -4.38
CA ASP A 248 6.15 -20.51 -3.96
C ASP A 248 5.86 -20.46 -2.45
N HIS A 249 4.59 -20.64 -2.08
CA HIS A 249 4.15 -20.63 -0.68
C HIS A 249 4.64 -21.85 0.09
N LEU A 250 5.11 -22.90 -0.60
CA LEU A 250 5.72 -24.08 0.04
C LEU A 250 7.20 -23.89 0.35
N ARG A 251 7.80 -22.73 0.07
CA ARG A 251 9.14 -22.44 0.58
C ARG A 251 9.13 -22.55 2.11
N HIS A 252 10.02 -23.39 2.64
CA HIS A 252 10.09 -23.63 4.08
C HIS A 252 10.49 -22.37 4.85
N PHE A 253 10.24 -22.40 6.16
CA PHE A 253 10.69 -21.37 7.09
C PHE A 253 12.16 -21.06 6.88
N ARG A 254 12.46 -19.77 6.68
CA ARG A 254 13.80 -19.26 6.38
C ARG A 254 14.41 -19.82 5.07
N SER A 255 13.63 -20.18 4.06
CA SER A 255 14.15 -20.67 2.76
C SER A 255 14.01 -19.68 1.60
N GLY A 256 14.02 -18.37 1.90
CA GLY A 256 14.20 -17.29 0.93
C GLY A 256 12.92 -16.77 0.27
N PRO A 257 13.05 -15.93 -0.77
CA PRO A 257 14.16 -14.99 -1.00
C PRO A 257 14.16 -13.84 0.03
N VAL A 258 15.32 -13.46 0.57
CA VAL A 258 15.41 -12.37 1.57
C VAL A 258 14.99 -10.99 1.05
N HIS A 259 15.05 -10.79 -0.26
CA HIS A 259 14.78 -9.49 -0.89
C HIS A 259 13.30 -9.23 -1.14
N LEU A 260 12.38 -10.17 -0.84
CA LEU A 260 10.94 -9.97 -1.11
C LEU A 260 10.39 -8.66 -0.53
N PRO A 261 10.74 -8.25 0.72
CA PRO A 261 10.27 -6.99 1.26
C PRO A 261 10.80 -5.74 0.53
N ARG A 262 11.93 -5.84 -0.19
CA ARG A 262 12.54 -4.72 -0.94
C ARG A 262 11.85 -4.42 -2.27
N ARG A 263 10.80 -5.16 -2.61
CA ARG A 263 10.05 -5.02 -3.86
C ARG A 263 8.80 -4.14 -3.72
N LEU A 264 8.59 -3.56 -2.56
CA LEU A 264 7.47 -2.68 -2.22
C LEU A 264 8.02 -1.42 -1.55
N VAL A 265 7.78 -0.25 -2.16
CA VAL A 265 8.18 1.05 -1.63
C VAL A 265 7.04 2.04 -1.77
N ALA A 266 6.65 2.69 -0.68
CA ALA A 266 5.66 3.75 -0.68
C ALA A 266 6.34 5.12 -0.47
N ALA A 267 5.97 6.12 -1.27
CA ALA A 267 6.49 7.48 -1.15
C ALA A 267 5.37 8.49 -1.44
N GLY A 268 4.88 9.13 -0.37
CA GLY A 268 3.72 10.03 -0.44
C GLY A 268 2.49 9.36 -1.06
N ASP A 269 2.07 9.84 -2.24
CA ASP A 269 0.91 9.32 -2.98
C ASP A 269 1.24 8.25 -4.03
N THR A 270 2.50 7.82 -4.14
CA THR A 270 2.94 6.83 -5.14
C THR A 270 3.45 5.55 -4.48
N LEU A 271 3.07 4.41 -5.04
CA LEU A 271 3.57 3.10 -4.66
C LEU A 271 4.42 2.50 -5.78
N TYR A 272 5.67 2.15 -5.49
CA TYR A 272 6.57 1.45 -6.39
C TYR A 272 6.62 -0.04 -6.06
N VAL A 273 6.33 -0.89 -7.04
CA VAL A 273 6.22 -2.34 -6.81
C VAL A 273 6.57 -3.14 -8.06
N THR A 274 7.13 -4.33 -7.89
CA THR A 274 7.12 -5.35 -8.95
C THR A 274 5.90 -6.25 -8.77
N ARG A 275 5.00 -6.36 -9.76
CA ARG A 275 3.85 -7.31 -9.67
C ARG A 275 4.22 -8.74 -10.09
N GLY A 276 5.34 -9.22 -9.54
CA GLY A 276 5.87 -10.58 -9.67
C GLY A 276 7.40 -10.62 -9.68
N LEU A 277 7.99 -11.79 -9.42
CA LEU A 277 9.45 -11.92 -9.23
C LEU A 277 10.31 -11.45 -10.42
N ALA A 278 9.86 -11.69 -11.65
CA ALA A 278 10.53 -11.24 -12.87
C ALA A 278 9.87 -10.01 -13.51
N GLY A 279 8.84 -9.44 -12.88
CA GLY A 279 8.11 -8.29 -13.42
C GLY A 279 8.96 -7.02 -13.46
N PRO A 280 8.55 -6.03 -14.27
CA PRO A 280 9.11 -4.68 -14.20
C PRO A 280 8.64 -3.97 -12.93
N VAL A 281 9.35 -2.89 -12.58
CA VAL A 281 8.88 -1.92 -11.59
C VAL A 281 7.72 -1.14 -12.20
N MET A 282 6.70 -0.90 -11.39
CA MET A 282 5.57 -0.02 -11.72
C MET A 282 5.37 1.00 -10.61
N ALA A 283 5.00 2.22 -10.99
CA ALA A 283 4.40 3.21 -10.11
C ALA A 283 2.88 3.09 -10.16
N LEU A 284 2.24 2.97 -9.01
CA LEU A 284 0.80 2.96 -8.83
C LEU A 284 0.36 4.20 -8.07
N ASP A 285 -0.83 4.71 -8.41
CA ASP A 285 -1.52 5.70 -7.59
C ASP A 285 -1.91 5.04 -6.26
N GLY A 286 -1.42 5.61 -5.15
CA GLY A 286 -1.58 5.01 -3.83
C GLY A 286 -3.03 4.91 -3.35
N ALA A 287 -3.93 5.78 -3.84
CA ALA A 287 -5.34 5.81 -3.44
C ALA A 287 -6.20 4.80 -4.21
N THR A 288 -5.82 4.45 -5.43
CA THR A 288 -6.66 3.66 -6.35
C THR A 288 -6.01 2.37 -6.85
N GLY A 289 -4.70 2.22 -6.67
CA GLY A 289 -3.93 1.07 -7.17
C GLY A 289 -3.73 1.08 -8.70
N LYS A 290 -4.24 2.08 -9.41
CA LYS A 290 -4.10 2.19 -10.86
C LYS A 290 -2.63 2.41 -11.22
N THR A 291 -2.16 1.69 -12.24
CA THR A 291 -0.80 1.90 -12.78
C THR A 291 -0.73 3.30 -13.40
N VAL A 292 0.24 4.09 -12.93
CA VAL A 292 0.56 5.42 -13.46
C VAL A 292 1.72 5.33 -14.45
N LEU A 293 2.71 4.49 -14.14
CA LEU A 293 3.88 4.30 -14.98
C LEU A 293 4.43 2.89 -14.85
N GLU A 294 4.88 2.31 -15.96
CA GLU A 294 5.73 1.12 -16.00
C GLU A 294 7.14 1.55 -16.43
N TYR A 295 8.16 1.12 -15.69
CA TYR A 295 9.55 1.50 -15.97
C TYR A 295 10.15 0.51 -16.95
N ALA A 296 10.44 0.97 -18.17
CA ALA A 296 11.06 0.14 -19.20
C ALA A 296 12.42 -0.42 -18.73
N ASN A 297 12.77 -1.62 -19.19
CA ASN A 297 14.04 -2.30 -18.89
C ASN A 297 14.30 -2.60 -17.40
N THR A 298 13.25 -2.69 -16.57
CA THR A 298 13.35 -3.00 -15.13
C THR A 298 12.88 -4.40 -14.75
N LYS A 299 12.67 -5.30 -15.73
CA LYS A 299 12.32 -6.69 -15.45
C LYS A 299 13.38 -7.35 -14.56
N ARG A 300 12.92 -8.21 -13.64
CA ARG A 300 13.77 -8.89 -12.64
C ARG A 300 14.44 -7.93 -11.66
N THR A 301 13.74 -6.87 -11.25
CA THR A 301 14.18 -6.04 -10.13
C THR A 301 14.00 -6.78 -8.81
N GLU A 302 15.07 -6.99 -8.04
CA GLU A 302 15.03 -7.59 -6.70
C GLU A 302 14.86 -6.57 -5.58
N GLU A 303 15.39 -5.36 -5.75
CA GLU A 303 15.34 -4.30 -4.74
C GLU A 303 14.97 -2.96 -5.37
N ILE A 304 14.10 -2.22 -4.70
CA ILE A 304 13.68 -0.86 -5.03
C ILE A 304 14.01 0.02 -3.83
N LEU A 305 14.72 1.11 -4.06
CA LEU A 305 14.83 2.23 -3.14
C LEU A 305 14.34 3.50 -3.82
N PHE A 306 13.87 4.46 -3.03
CA PHE A 306 13.41 5.75 -3.49
C PHE A 306 14.02 6.83 -2.60
N LEU A 307 14.65 7.83 -3.20
CA LEU A 307 15.13 9.02 -2.51
C LEU A 307 15.06 10.21 -3.47
N ASP A 308 14.47 11.32 -3.02
CA ASP A 308 14.44 12.61 -3.72
C ASP A 308 14.06 12.53 -5.21
N GLY A 309 13.01 11.77 -5.53
CA GLY A 309 12.50 11.64 -6.90
C GLY A 309 13.33 10.71 -7.79
N VAL A 310 14.22 9.90 -7.22
CA VAL A 310 15.03 8.90 -7.93
C VAL A 310 14.72 7.51 -7.40
N LEU A 311 14.51 6.57 -8.32
CA LEU A 311 14.48 5.14 -8.00
C LEU A 311 15.86 4.53 -8.18
N TYR A 312 16.31 3.77 -7.19
CA TYR A 312 17.55 2.98 -7.26
C TYR A 312 17.18 1.50 -7.21
N LEU A 313 17.55 0.78 -8.25
CA LEU A 313 17.10 -0.58 -8.48
C LEU A 313 18.28 -1.55 -8.48
N VAL A 314 18.11 -2.72 -7.88
CA VAL A 314 18.96 -3.89 -8.12
C VAL A 314 18.22 -4.82 -9.07
N LEU A 315 18.78 -5.05 -10.25
CA LEU A 315 18.22 -5.94 -11.28
C LEU A 315 19.04 -7.21 -11.41
N GLY A 316 18.39 -8.31 -11.77
CA GLY A 316 19.05 -9.59 -12.01
C GLY A 316 18.60 -10.63 -11.00
N THR A 317 19.55 -11.42 -10.48
CA THR A 317 19.23 -12.26 -9.33
C THR A 317 20.35 -12.49 -8.33
N SER A 318 19.97 -12.57 -7.07
CA SER A 318 20.79 -13.05 -5.95
C SER A 318 20.58 -14.52 -5.63
N GLU A 319 19.56 -15.15 -6.20
CA GLU A 319 19.13 -16.51 -5.82
C GLU A 319 20.04 -17.62 -6.37
N ALA A 320 20.90 -17.31 -7.35
CA ALA A 320 21.87 -18.27 -7.90
C ALA A 320 22.89 -18.77 -6.86
N ASP A 321 23.13 -18.02 -5.79
CA ASP A 321 24.11 -18.36 -4.74
C ASP A 321 23.45 -18.85 -3.44
N ARG A 322 22.18 -19.28 -3.47
CA ARG A 322 21.46 -19.75 -2.27
C ARG A 322 21.55 -21.26 -2.07
N ARG A 323 21.52 -21.69 -0.81
CA ARG A 323 21.43 -23.09 -0.39
C ARG A 323 20.51 -23.26 0.83
N GLY A 324 20.09 -24.50 1.09
CA GLY A 324 19.25 -24.88 2.21
C GLY A 324 18.19 -25.91 1.80
N GLY A 325 17.59 -26.58 2.78
CA GLY A 325 16.41 -27.43 2.55
C GLY A 325 15.18 -26.59 2.22
N GLY A 326 14.24 -27.15 1.44
CA GLY A 326 12.94 -26.51 1.22
C GLY A 326 12.95 -25.29 0.29
N LEU A 327 13.95 -25.17 -0.59
CA LEU A 327 13.99 -24.20 -1.68
C LEU A 327 13.02 -24.62 -2.81
N HIS A 328 11.73 -24.62 -2.51
CA HIS A 328 10.69 -24.79 -3.52
C HIS A 328 10.67 -23.59 -4.46
N GLY A 329 10.41 -23.82 -5.75
CA GLY A 329 10.43 -22.78 -6.78
C GLY A 329 9.44 -23.08 -7.89
N ARG A 330 8.25 -23.58 -7.54
CA ARG A 330 7.24 -23.91 -8.52
C ARG A 330 6.76 -22.64 -9.21
N ASP A 331 6.80 -22.65 -10.54
CA ASP A 331 6.40 -21.53 -11.39
C ASP A 331 7.25 -20.25 -11.19
N GLU A 332 8.37 -20.34 -10.46
CA GLU A 332 9.28 -19.22 -10.26
C GLU A 332 10.22 -19.04 -11.46
N PRO A 333 10.61 -17.79 -11.79
CA PRO A 333 11.54 -17.52 -12.86
C PRO A 333 12.91 -18.17 -12.62
N LYS A 334 13.50 -18.78 -13.65
CA LYS A 334 14.89 -19.24 -13.59
C LYS A 334 15.84 -18.09 -13.19
N PRO A 335 16.90 -18.36 -12.41
CA PRO A 335 17.91 -17.38 -12.05
C PRO A 335 18.47 -16.66 -13.28
N ALA A 336 18.60 -15.34 -13.20
CA ALA A 336 19.28 -14.55 -14.23
C ALA A 336 20.80 -14.74 -14.17
N SER A 337 21.47 -14.57 -15.31
CA SER A 337 22.94 -14.59 -15.42
C SER A 337 23.59 -13.22 -15.19
N PHE A 338 22.80 -12.17 -14.95
CA PHE A 338 23.27 -10.80 -14.79
C PHE A 338 22.88 -10.23 -13.42
N ARG A 339 23.60 -9.17 -13.03
CA ARG A 339 23.30 -8.33 -11.87
C ARG A 339 23.66 -6.88 -12.18
N ARG A 340 22.74 -5.95 -11.96
CA ARG A 340 22.93 -4.53 -12.29
C ARG A 340 22.38 -3.64 -11.18
N ILE A 341 22.99 -2.47 -11.03
CA ILE A 341 22.42 -1.36 -10.26
C ILE A 341 22.01 -0.30 -11.26
N ALA A 342 20.83 0.27 -11.14
CA ALA A 342 20.40 1.34 -12.03
C ALA A 342 19.62 2.43 -11.28
N ALA A 343 19.76 3.66 -11.73
CA ALA A 343 19.01 4.80 -11.24
C ALA A 343 18.04 5.30 -12.32
N PHE A 344 16.81 5.59 -11.91
CA PHE A 344 15.75 6.10 -12.78
C PHE A 344 15.16 7.38 -12.20
N ASP A 345 14.84 8.33 -13.06
CA ASP A 345 13.96 9.41 -12.67
C ASP A 345 12.57 8.85 -12.34
N ALA A 346 12.12 9.04 -11.10
CA ALA A 346 10.91 8.40 -10.62
C ALA A 346 9.64 8.95 -11.31
N LYS A 347 9.65 10.19 -11.79
CA LYS A 347 8.48 10.78 -12.43
C LYS A 347 8.36 10.35 -13.90
N THR A 348 9.48 10.32 -14.61
CA THR A 348 9.49 10.13 -16.08
C THR A 348 9.87 8.73 -16.52
N GLY A 349 10.46 7.92 -15.63
CA GLY A 349 10.99 6.60 -15.96
C GLY A 349 12.24 6.61 -16.82
N LYS A 350 12.86 7.79 -17.04
CA LYS A 350 14.12 7.89 -17.77
C LYS A 350 15.26 7.30 -16.93
N VAL A 351 16.04 6.42 -17.56
CA VAL A 351 17.28 5.91 -16.99
C VAL A 351 18.25 7.09 -16.81
N ARG A 352 18.83 7.21 -15.61
CA ARG A 352 19.91 8.16 -15.34
C ARG A 352 21.28 7.52 -15.55
N TRP A 353 21.45 6.30 -15.03
CA TRP A 353 22.64 5.49 -15.24
C TRP A 353 22.33 4.02 -14.92
N THR A 354 23.13 3.12 -15.47
CA THR A 354 23.11 1.69 -15.20
C THR A 354 24.54 1.20 -15.07
N GLU A 355 24.81 0.42 -14.04
CA GLU A 355 26.09 -0.23 -13.79
C GLU A 355 25.93 -1.75 -13.84
N ASP A 356 26.79 -2.42 -14.60
CA ASP A 356 26.90 -3.87 -14.54
C ASP A 356 27.79 -4.30 -13.38
N VAL A 357 27.20 -5.00 -12.42
CA VAL A 357 27.88 -5.51 -11.22
C VAL A 357 27.82 -7.05 -11.18
N THR A 358 27.68 -7.69 -12.34
CA THR A 358 27.56 -9.15 -12.45
C THR A 358 28.79 -9.86 -11.89
N SER A 359 29.99 -9.39 -12.22
CA SER A 359 31.25 -9.95 -11.74
C SER A 359 31.52 -9.68 -10.26
N ASP A 360 31.18 -8.47 -9.79
CA ASP A 360 31.35 -8.04 -8.39
C ASP A 360 30.34 -8.74 -7.46
N GLY A 361 29.14 -9.00 -7.96
CA GLY A 361 28.08 -9.75 -7.29
C GLY A 361 27.53 -9.04 -6.06
N ILE A 362 26.82 -7.92 -6.27
CA ILE A 362 26.11 -7.19 -5.18
C ILE A 362 25.28 -8.15 -4.31
N LEU A 363 25.46 -8.08 -3.00
CA LEU A 363 24.71 -8.89 -2.06
C LEU A 363 23.27 -8.36 -1.86
N PRO A 364 22.31 -9.28 -1.66
CA PRO A 364 20.92 -8.91 -1.34
C PRO A 364 20.85 -8.02 -0.08
N LEU A 365 19.84 -7.16 -0.02
CA LEU A 365 19.55 -6.26 1.11
C LEU A 365 20.67 -5.28 1.46
N SER A 366 21.73 -5.20 0.65
CA SER A 366 22.89 -4.36 0.94
C SER A 366 22.82 -2.99 0.29
N LEU A 367 21.97 -2.78 -0.72
CA LEU A 367 21.85 -1.46 -1.34
C LEU A 367 21.31 -0.47 -0.29
N ALA A 368 21.98 0.68 -0.14
CA ALA A 368 21.52 1.80 0.66
C ALA A 368 21.85 3.12 -0.06
N VAL A 369 21.02 4.14 0.15
CA VAL A 369 21.21 5.48 -0.39
C VAL A 369 20.94 6.50 0.71
N LYS A 370 21.90 7.40 0.95
CA LYS A 370 21.78 8.52 1.89
C LYS A 370 22.41 9.76 1.29
N GLY A 371 21.64 10.85 1.24
CA GLY A 371 22.08 12.10 0.61
C GLY A 371 22.54 11.87 -0.83
N SER A 372 23.78 12.27 -1.14
CA SER A 372 24.36 12.10 -2.47
C SER A 372 25.06 10.76 -2.70
N ARG A 373 25.04 9.83 -1.73
CA ARG A 373 25.84 8.60 -1.76
C ARG A 373 24.99 7.36 -1.84
N LEU A 374 25.46 6.39 -2.62
CA LEU A 374 24.92 5.04 -2.74
C LEU A 374 25.99 4.06 -2.26
N TYR A 375 25.56 3.10 -1.44
CA TYR A 375 26.43 2.09 -0.84
C TYR A 375 25.89 0.70 -1.14
N TYR A 376 26.80 -0.27 -1.28
CA TYR A 376 26.44 -1.68 -1.29
C TYR A 376 27.63 -2.54 -0.87
N GLN A 377 27.34 -3.79 -0.51
CA GLN A 377 28.37 -4.80 -0.30
C GLN A 377 28.38 -5.76 -1.50
N SER A 378 29.55 -5.99 -2.08
CA SER A 378 29.79 -7.02 -3.08
C SER A 378 30.37 -8.28 -2.43
N ARG A 379 30.74 -9.29 -3.24
CA ARG A 379 31.39 -10.49 -2.71
C ARG A 379 32.79 -10.21 -2.12
N THR A 380 33.42 -9.12 -2.55
CA THR A 380 34.83 -8.83 -2.26
C THR A 380 35.07 -7.46 -1.63
N ALA A 381 34.08 -6.55 -1.64
CA ALA A 381 34.27 -5.20 -1.16
C ALA A 381 33.00 -4.54 -0.61
N MET A 382 33.23 -3.51 0.19
CA MET A 382 32.27 -2.41 0.39
C MET A 382 32.50 -1.38 -0.70
N VAL A 383 31.42 -0.90 -1.33
CA VAL A 383 31.50 0.05 -2.45
C VAL A 383 30.64 1.26 -2.17
N CYS A 384 31.18 2.44 -2.47
CA CYS A 384 30.44 3.70 -2.48
C CYS A 384 30.47 4.32 -3.87
N ARG A 385 29.32 4.82 -4.31
CA ARG A 385 29.12 5.54 -5.57
C ARG A 385 28.40 6.86 -5.32
N GLU A 386 28.62 7.82 -6.21
CA GLU A 386 27.75 9.00 -6.32
C GLU A 386 26.35 8.54 -6.75
N ALA A 387 25.33 8.82 -5.95
CA ALA A 387 23.98 8.35 -6.21
C ALA A 387 23.43 8.93 -7.53
N ARG A 388 23.77 10.17 -7.88
CA ARG A 388 23.23 10.81 -9.09
C ARG A 388 23.89 10.33 -10.39
N SER A 389 25.17 9.99 -10.38
CA SER A 389 25.93 9.65 -11.59
C SER A 389 26.35 8.18 -11.69
N GLY A 390 26.31 7.44 -10.58
CA GLY A 390 26.77 6.04 -10.51
C GLY A 390 28.30 5.89 -10.44
N LYS A 391 29.05 7.00 -10.51
CA LYS A 391 30.52 6.97 -10.46
C LYS A 391 31.01 6.43 -9.12
N GLU A 392 31.93 5.47 -9.15
CA GLU A 392 32.59 4.96 -7.95
C GLU A 392 33.42 6.07 -7.27
N VAL A 393 33.29 6.12 -5.94
CA VAL A 393 33.92 7.12 -5.07
C VAL A 393 35.05 6.46 -4.32
N TRP A 394 34.74 5.32 -3.70
CA TRP A 394 35.71 4.48 -3.03
C TRP A 394 35.25 3.02 -3.01
N ARG A 395 36.23 2.14 -2.83
CA ARG A 395 36.05 0.71 -2.66
C ARG A 395 37.00 0.22 -1.58
N THR A 396 36.46 -0.47 -0.58
CA THR A 396 37.23 -1.01 0.54
C THR A 396 37.13 -2.53 0.53
N PRO A 397 38.26 -3.28 0.46
CA PRO A 397 38.24 -4.73 0.50
C PRO A 397 37.48 -5.28 1.72
N ARG A 398 36.52 -6.16 1.46
CA ARG A 398 35.73 -6.87 2.46
C ARG A 398 35.18 -8.16 1.85
N GLN A 399 35.96 -9.24 1.96
CA GLN A 399 35.52 -10.54 1.46
C GLN A 399 34.38 -11.11 2.27
N THR A 400 33.55 -11.92 1.62
CA THR A 400 32.46 -12.63 2.29
C THR A 400 32.06 -13.90 1.55
N ALA A 401 31.36 -14.81 2.24
CA ALA A 401 30.86 -16.04 1.63
C ALA A 401 29.82 -15.71 0.54
N ALA A 402 30.13 -16.06 -0.71
CA ALA A 402 29.21 -15.87 -1.84
C ALA A 402 28.00 -16.81 -1.73
N LYS A 403 28.22 -18.11 -1.45
CA LYS A 403 27.15 -19.09 -1.25
C LYS A 403 26.59 -19.02 0.16
N ARG A 404 25.28 -18.80 0.29
CA ARG A 404 24.62 -18.50 1.57
C ARG A 404 23.34 -19.28 1.78
N MET A 405 22.96 -19.44 3.05
CA MET A 405 21.62 -19.91 3.37
C MET A 405 20.58 -18.96 2.77
N GLY A 406 19.44 -19.50 2.32
CA GLY A 406 18.32 -18.77 1.72
C GLY A 406 17.91 -17.49 2.48
N PHE A 407 17.99 -17.53 3.81
CA PHE A 407 17.64 -16.45 4.73
C PHE A 407 18.76 -15.47 5.12
N SER A 408 20.00 -15.68 4.66
CA SER A 408 21.14 -14.88 5.12
C SER A 408 21.50 -13.77 4.14
N SER A 409 21.66 -12.56 4.67
CA SER A 409 22.16 -11.37 3.98
C SER A 409 23.05 -10.57 4.92
N PRO A 410 23.92 -9.69 4.41
CA PRO A 410 24.58 -8.68 5.22
C PRO A 410 23.58 -7.65 5.74
N THR A 411 23.93 -6.98 6.83
CA THR A 411 23.27 -5.75 7.29
C THR A 411 24.16 -4.56 6.94
N LEU A 412 23.64 -3.63 6.15
CA LEU A 412 24.31 -2.38 5.80
C LEU A 412 23.40 -1.22 6.19
N VAL A 413 23.91 -0.25 6.94
CA VAL A 413 23.20 0.97 7.36
C VAL A 413 24.03 2.19 7.00
N ALA A 414 23.43 3.16 6.31
CA ALA A 414 24.06 4.43 5.98
C ALA A 414 23.57 5.53 6.94
N THR A 415 24.51 6.27 7.49
CA THR A 415 24.25 7.48 8.29
C THR A 415 24.77 8.71 7.55
N ASP A 416 24.67 9.89 8.14
CA ASP A 416 25.15 11.13 7.52
C ASP A 416 26.68 11.17 7.34
N SER A 417 27.43 10.42 8.16
CA SER A 417 28.89 10.45 8.18
C SER A 417 29.58 9.11 7.95
N VAL A 418 28.94 7.99 8.31
CA VAL A 418 29.52 6.64 8.23
C VAL A 418 28.56 5.63 7.60
N VAL A 419 29.12 4.59 6.98
CA VAL A 419 28.40 3.38 6.59
C VAL A 419 28.83 2.22 7.48
N LEU A 420 27.86 1.57 8.11
CA LEU A 420 28.07 0.41 8.97
C LEU A 420 27.72 -0.85 8.19
N CYS A 421 28.57 -1.89 8.32
CA CYS A 421 28.35 -3.18 7.69
C CYS A 421 28.62 -4.31 8.69
N ALA A 422 27.59 -5.09 8.99
CA ALA A 422 27.69 -6.33 9.76
C ALA A 422 27.41 -7.51 8.83
N ASP A 423 28.41 -8.36 8.64
CA ASP A 423 28.30 -9.55 7.79
C ASP A 423 29.36 -10.58 8.17
N ARG A 424 29.19 -11.81 7.70
CA ARG A 424 30.07 -12.95 7.97
C ARG A 424 31.50 -12.66 7.48
N THR A 425 32.48 -13.22 8.21
CA THR A 425 33.87 -13.31 7.79
C THR A 425 34.10 -14.55 6.92
N VAL A 426 35.11 -14.51 6.05
CA VAL A 426 35.52 -15.68 5.28
C VAL A 426 36.43 -16.56 6.15
N GLY A 427 35.88 -17.68 6.65
CA GLY A 427 36.58 -18.66 7.52
C GLY A 427 36.55 -18.30 9.01
N LYS A 428 36.61 -19.26 9.95
CA LYS A 428 36.82 -20.72 9.83
C LYS A 428 35.48 -21.47 9.83
N GLY A 429 35.42 -22.55 9.04
CA GLY A 429 34.30 -23.48 9.04
C GLY A 429 34.11 -24.18 10.38
#